data_AF-A0A2E5CA20-F1
#
_entry.id   AF-A0A2E5CA20-F1
#
_cell.length_a   1.000
_cell.length_b   1.000
_cell.length_c   1.000
_cell.angle_alpha   90.00
_cell.angle_beta   90.00
_cell.angle_gamma   90.00
#
_symmetry.space_group_name_H-M   'P 1'
#
loop_
_entity.id
_entity.type
_entity.pdbx_description
1 polymer ?
#
loop_
_entity_poly.entity_id
_entity_poly.type
_entity_poly.pdbx_seq_one_letter_code
_entity_poly.pdbx_strand_id
1 'polypeptide(L)'
;MNDKKNLLAKIIYEARSYKSFEDIEKLVETGLDLSNVPLQPLYVSLLSTSSEQVASILPKLSTKQRQALLDLDLWKRDAVDVFSFEYWLEVYSKTKEDELIKEFVNNEDFLLYLKSRVNIHTFDVEDPQYPDHDNYFLTDDMLLLIEYSQDYAYANELKYFVRHLYDSMGVENAYSMLFKLINESFSYLQETEYTNKKERLREFGFVDYYDARESLHPF
;
A
#
# COMPACT_ATOMS: atom_id res chain seq x y z
N MET A 1 -37.96 17.25 -24.40
CA MET A 1 -38.47 15.96 -23.90
C MET A 1 -37.36 15.25 -23.13
N ASN A 2 -37.31 15.44 -21.80
CA ASN A 2 -36.66 14.63 -20.77
C ASN A 2 -35.19 14.15 -20.91
N ASP A 3 -34.20 15.05 -21.04
CA ASP A 3 -32.76 14.72 -20.95
C ASP A 3 -32.33 14.12 -19.60
N LYS A 4 -32.97 14.51 -18.49
CA LYS A 4 -32.68 13.95 -17.15
C LYS A 4 -32.98 12.46 -17.04
N LYS A 5 -34.00 11.95 -17.76
CA LYS A 5 -34.28 10.51 -17.80
C LYS A 5 -33.22 9.73 -18.58
N ASN A 6 -32.55 10.37 -19.53
CA ASN A 6 -31.51 9.75 -20.35
C ASN A 6 -30.17 9.66 -19.59
N LEU A 7 -29.84 10.67 -18.79
CA LEU A 7 -28.68 10.62 -17.89
C LEU A 7 -28.86 9.58 -16.78
N LEU A 8 -30.02 9.56 -16.11
CA LEU A 8 -30.35 8.52 -15.14
C LEU A 8 -30.36 7.13 -15.78
N ALA A 9 -30.88 6.99 -17.00
CA ALA A 9 -30.83 5.73 -17.74
C ALA A 9 -29.39 5.33 -18.11
N LYS A 10 -28.51 6.28 -18.44
CA LYS A 10 -27.08 6.02 -18.70
C LYS A 10 -26.32 5.64 -17.43
N ILE A 11 -26.55 6.33 -16.32
CA ILE A 11 -25.97 5.98 -15.00
C ILE A 11 -26.49 4.61 -14.55
N ILE A 12 -27.78 4.34 -14.73
CA ILE A 12 -28.38 3.02 -14.43
C ILE A 12 -27.89 1.97 -15.42
N TYR A 13 -27.60 2.32 -16.68
CA TYR A 13 -27.04 1.42 -17.68
C TYR A 13 -25.58 1.08 -17.36
N GLU A 14 -24.74 2.08 -17.03
CA GLU A 14 -23.37 1.91 -16.52
C GLU A 14 -23.34 1.08 -15.23
N ALA A 15 -24.22 1.41 -14.28
CA ALA A 15 -24.40 0.64 -13.05
C ALA A 15 -24.97 -0.79 -13.30
N ARG A 16 -25.59 -1.02 -14.46
CA ARG A 16 -26.12 -2.34 -14.89
C ARG A 16 -25.19 -3.08 -15.85
N SER A 17 -24.13 -2.46 -16.37
CA SER A 17 -23.16 -3.15 -17.24
C SER A 17 -22.06 -3.84 -16.45
N TYR A 18 -21.89 -3.54 -15.16
CA TYR A 18 -21.08 -4.34 -14.22
C TYR A 18 -21.92 -5.45 -13.58
N LYS A 19 -22.63 -6.23 -14.39
CA LYS A 19 -23.73 -7.11 -13.93
C LYS A 19 -23.31 -8.50 -13.48
N SER A 20 -22.04 -8.85 -13.56
CA SER A 20 -21.51 -9.99 -12.84
C SER A 20 -20.06 -9.71 -12.49
N PHE A 21 -19.67 -10.14 -11.29
CA PHE A 21 -18.29 -10.27 -10.88
C PHE A 21 -17.41 -10.89 -11.99
N GLU A 22 -17.98 -11.88 -12.69
CA GLU A 22 -17.37 -12.57 -13.84
C GLU A 22 -16.98 -11.64 -15.01
N ASP A 23 -17.65 -10.50 -15.20
CA ASP A 23 -17.29 -9.54 -16.24
C ASP A 23 -16.06 -8.71 -15.85
N ILE A 24 -15.90 -8.41 -14.55
CA ILE A 24 -14.72 -7.69 -14.04
C ILE A 24 -13.52 -8.63 -14.00
N GLU A 25 -13.72 -9.89 -13.63
CA GLU A 25 -12.70 -10.93 -13.74
C GLU A 25 -12.20 -11.05 -15.19
N LYS A 26 -13.11 -11.08 -16.17
CA LYS A 26 -12.71 -11.07 -17.60
C LYS A 26 -11.96 -9.81 -17.99
N LEU A 27 -12.34 -8.62 -17.51
CA LEU A 27 -11.61 -7.38 -17.80
C LEU A 27 -10.19 -7.40 -17.21
N VAL A 28 -10.06 -7.93 -16.00
CA VAL A 28 -8.79 -8.17 -15.31
C VAL A 28 -7.91 -9.14 -16.11
N GLU A 29 -8.47 -10.27 -16.56
CA GLU A 29 -7.80 -11.29 -17.35
C GLU A 29 -7.40 -10.79 -18.75
N THR A 30 -8.26 -9.98 -19.40
CA THR A 30 -8.04 -9.47 -20.77
C THR A 30 -7.09 -8.27 -20.83
N GLY A 31 -6.75 -7.69 -19.68
CA GLY A 31 -5.66 -6.71 -19.55
C GLY A 31 -5.94 -5.32 -20.11
N LEU A 32 -7.21 -4.90 -20.09
CA LEU A 32 -7.63 -3.54 -20.41
C LEU A 32 -7.26 -2.55 -19.30
N ASP A 33 -7.26 -1.26 -19.62
CA ASP A 33 -7.18 -0.18 -18.63
C ASP A 33 -8.39 -0.24 -17.67
N LEU A 34 -8.11 -0.32 -16.38
CA LEU A 34 -9.11 -0.48 -15.31
C LEU A 34 -9.32 0.81 -14.51
N SER A 35 -8.71 1.93 -14.92
CA SER A 35 -8.81 3.23 -14.24
C SER A 35 -10.25 3.75 -14.08
N ASN A 36 -11.15 3.34 -14.98
CA ASN A 36 -12.57 3.73 -14.98
C ASN A 36 -13.48 2.72 -14.25
N VAL A 37 -12.95 1.60 -13.78
CA VAL A 37 -13.73 0.57 -13.08
C VAL A 37 -13.97 1.02 -11.63
N PRO A 38 -15.22 0.94 -11.12
CA PRO A 38 -15.50 1.28 -9.72
C PRO A 38 -14.65 0.44 -8.74
N LEU A 39 -14.13 1.10 -7.70
CA LEU A 39 -13.16 0.50 -6.77
C LEU A 39 -13.71 -0.73 -6.03
N GLN A 40 -14.94 -0.68 -5.52
CA GLN A 40 -15.49 -1.78 -4.72
C GLN A 40 -15.60 -3.10 -5.53
N PRO A 41 -16.24 -3.13 -6.72
CA PRO A 41 -16.24 -4.32 -7.57
C PRO A 41 -14.85 -4.79 -7.97
N LEU A 42 -13.92 -3.87 -8.26
CA LEU A 42 -12.54 -4.19 -8.56
C LEU A 42 -11.87 -4.89 -7.37
N TYR A 43 -11.94 -4.30 -6.18
CA TYR A 43 -11.35 -4.85 -4.95
C TYR A 43 -11.86 -6.25 -4.66
N VAL A 44 -13.17 -6.47 -4.70
CA VAL A 44 -13.76 -7.80 -4.45
C VAL A 44 -13.22 -8.83 -5.45
N SER A 45 -12.96 -8.43 -6.70
CA SER A 45 -12.41 -9.32 -7.76
C SER A 45 -10.95 -9.70 -7.51
N LEU A 46 -10.21 -8.82 -6.83
CA LEU A 46 -8.81 -9.06 -6.50
C LEU A 46 -8.62 -9.91 -5.23
N LEU A 47 -9.62 -10.01 -4.34
CA LEU A 47 -9.51 -10.76 -3.08
C LEU A 47 -9.19 -12.26 -3.26
N SER A 48 -9.65 -12.86 -4.35
CA SER A 48 -9.39 -14.28 -4.67
C SER A 48 -8.25 -14.49 -5.68
N THR A 49 -7.57 -13.41 -6.07
CA THR A 49 -6.54 -13.41 -7.11
C THR A 49 -5.16 -13.67 -6.51
N SER A 50 -4.30 -14.41 -7.21
CA SER A 50 -2.92 -14.66 -6.74
C SER A 50 -2.04 -13.40 -6.79
N SER A 51 -0.99 -13.34 -5.98
CA SER A 51 -0.07 -12.19 -5.95
C SER A 51 0.57 -11.88 -7.31
N GLU A 52 0.87 -12.91 -8.11
CA GLU A 52 1.38 -12.76 -9.49
C GLU A 52 0.37 -12.08 -10.42
N GLN A 53 -0.89 -12.47 -10.32
CA GLN A 53 -1.95 -11.86 -11.11
C GLN A 53 -2.19 -10.42 -10.65
N VAL A 54 -2.24 -10.15 -9.34
CA VAL A 54 -2.38 -8.77 -8.82
C VAL A 54 -1.23 -7.88 -9.31
N ALA A 55 0.02 -8.37 -9.28
CA ALA A 55 1.16 -7.62 -9.80
C ALA A 55 1.00 -7.25 -11.29
N SER A 56 0.42 -8.15 -12.10
CA SER A 56 0.13 -7.89 -13.52
C SER A 56 -1.03 -6.93 -13.77
N ILE A 57 -1.80 -6.61 -12.72
CA ILE A 57 -2.98 -5.73 -12.77
C ILE A 57 -2.63 -4.32 -12.30
N LEU A 58 -1.71 -4.17 -11.34
CA LEU A 58 -1.34 -2.86 -10.78
C LEU A 58 -1.06 -1.75 -11.81
N PRO A 59 -0.35 -2.01 -12.94
CA PRO A 59 -0.15 -1.01 -13.99
C PRO A 59 -1.42 -0.49 -14.67
N LYS A 60 -2.48 -1.29 -14.66
CA LYS A 60 -3.76 -0.97 -15.30
C LYS A 60 -4.68 -0.17 -14.38
N LEU A 61 -4.28 0.01 -13.12
CA LEU A 61 -5.01 0.80 -12.15
C LEU A 61 -4.52 2.26 -12.17
N SER A 62 -5.38 3.18 -11.76
CA SER A 62 -4.94 4.53 -11.40
C SER A 62 -4.18 4.52 -10.06
N THR A 63 -3.32 5.52 -9.84
CA THR A 63 -2.65 5.73 -8.54
C THR A 63 -3.65 5.77 -7.38
N LYS A 64 -4.80 6.45 -7.57
CA LYS A 64 -5.84 6.52 -6.53
C LYS A 64 -6.45 5.15 -6.22
N GLN A 65 -6.68 4.30 -7.23
CA GLN A 65 -7.17 2.95 -6.98
C GLN A 65 -6.13 2.10 -6.28
N ARG A 66 -4.85 2.13 -6.70
CA ARG A 66 -3.78 1.40 -6.01
C ARG A 66 -3.69 1.78 -4.53
N GLN A 67 -3.62 3.09 -4.24
CA GLN A 67 -3.62 3.58 -2.87
C GLN A 67 -4.85 3.10 -2.10
N ALA A 68 -6.03 3.14 -2.71
CA ALA A 68 -7.25 2.74 -2.02
C ALA A 68 -7.33 1.22 -1.78
N LEU A 69 -6.70 0.38 -2.62
CA LEU A 69 -6.56 -1.05 -2.34
C LEU A 69 -5.67 -1.28 -1.11
N LEU A 70 -4.54 -0.57 -1.02
CA LEU A 70 -3.67 -0.59 0.16
C LEU A 70 -4.42 -0.12 1.41
N ASP A 71 -5.16 0.99 1.30
CA ASP A 71 -5.99 1.51 2.39
C ASP A 71 -7.01 0.45 2.86
N LEU A 72 -7.62 -0.32 1.97
CA LEU A 72 -8.59 -1.34 2.36
C LEU A 72 -7.95 -2.55 3.08
N ASP A 73 -6.78 -3.00 2.64
CA ASP A 73 -6.15 -4.24 3.12
C ASP A 73 -5.24 -4.05 4.33
N LEU A 74 -4.51 -2.93 4.39
CA LEU A 74 -3.42 -2.73 5.35
C LEU A 74 -3.88 -2.32 6.74
N TRP A 75 -5.20 -2.15 6.94
CA TRP A 75 -5.74 -1.57 8.16
C TRP A 75 -6.85 -2.42 8.75
N LYS A 76 -6.61 -2.91 9.97
CA LYS A 76 -7.63 -3.54 10.81
C LYS A 76 -8.19 -2.49 11.78
N ARG A 77 -9.32 -1.89 11.40
CA ARG A 77 -9.90 -0.72 12.08
C ARG A 77 -8.91 0.45 12.01
N ASP A 78 -8.35 0.85 13.14
CA ASP A 78 -7.42 1.96 13.34
C ASP A 78 -5.96 1.52 13.56
N ALA A 79 -5.68 0.22 13.42
CA ALA A 79 -4.32 -0.32 13.52
C ALA A 79 -3.85 -0.87 12.18
N VAL A 80 -2.56 -0.69 11.90
CA VAL A 80 -1.90 -1.29 10.73
C VAL A 80 -1.80 -2.81 10.92
N ASP A 81 -2.13 -3.55 9.86
CA ASP A 81 -2.00 -5.00 9.80
C ASP A 81 -0.73 -5.39 9.03
N VAL A 82 0.34 -5.63 9.77
CA VAL A 82 1.67 -5.91 9.21
C VAL A 82 1.71 -7.17 8.33
N PHE A 83 0.83 -8.14 8.57
CA PHE A 83 0.78 -9.37 7.78
C PHE A 83 0.13 -9.13 6.41
N SER A 84 -0.90 -8.29 6.33
CA SER A 84 -1.44 -7.85 5.04
C SER A 84 -0.39 -7.10 4.24
N PHE A 85 0.47 -6.35 4.91
CA PHE A 85 1.57 -5.62 4.27
C PHE A 85 2.56 -6.55 3.56
N GLU A 86 2.87 -7.69 4.16
CA GLU A 86 3.79 -8.69 3.60
C GLU A 86 3.28 -9.28 2.28
N TYR A 87 1.97 -9.49 2.14
CA TYR A 87 1.35 -9.83 0.86
C TYR A 87 1.60 -8.73 -0.19
N TRP A 88 1.48 -7.47 0.20
CA TRP A 88 1.72 -6.35 -0.71
C TRP A 88 3.21 -6.18 -1.05
N LEU A 89 4.14 -6.47 -0.15
CA LEU A 89 5.57 -6.57 -0.48
C LEU A 89 5.80 -7.62 -1.59
N GLU A 90 5.18 -8.78 -1.50
CA GLU A 90 5.28 -9.83 -2.50
C GLU A 90 4.67 -9.41 -3.85
N VAL A 91 3.52 -8.74 -3.84
CA VAL A 91 2.87 -8.24 -5.06
C VAL A 91 3.75 -7.20 -5.76
N TYR A 92 4.24 -6.21 -5.02
CA TYR A 92 5.06 -5.14 -5.61
C TYR A 92 6.44 -5.64 -6.04
N SER A 93 7.03 -6.64 -5.37
CA SER A 93 8.32 -7.21 -5.78
C SER A 93 8.25 -7.98 -7.11
N LYS A 94 7.04 -8.43 -7.49
CA LYS A 94 6.75 -9.09 -8.77
C LYS A 94 6.39 -8.11 -9.88
N THR A 95 6.25 -6.83 -9.56
CA THR A 95 5.90 -5.80 -10.54
C THR A 95 7.15 -5.41 -11.35
N LYS A 96 7.01 -5.21 -12.66
CA LYS A 96 8.13 -4.91 -13.56
C LYS A 96 8.40 -3.42 -13.75
N GLU A 97 7.46 -2.58 -13.31
CA GLU A 97 7.47 -1.14 -13.53
C GLU A 97 8.06 -0.43 -12.32
N ASP A 98 9.25 0.12 -12.52
CA ASP A 98 10.04 0.83 -11.51
C ASP A 98 9.25 1.97 -10.84
N GLU A 99 8.47 2.73 -11.61
CA GLU A 99 7.66 3.84 -11.08
C GLU A 99 6.57 3.39 -10.10
N LEU A 100 6.03 2.17 -10.26
CA LEU A 100 5.06 1.62 -9.30
C LEU A 100 5.71 1.24 -7.98
N ILE A 101 6.95 0.74 -8.06
CA ILE A 101 7.73 0.39 -6.88
C ILE A 101 8.13 1.67 -6.14
N LYS A 102 8.55 2.70 -6.87
CA LYS A 102 8.81 4.03 -6.30
C LYS A 102 7.55 4.61 -5.66
N GLU A 103 6.40 4.58 -6.34
CA GLU A 103 5.12 5.02 -5.76
C GLU A 103 4.84 4.31 -4.42
N PHE A 104 5.06 3.00 -4.36
CA PHE A 104 4.83 2.19 -3.17
C PHE A 104 5.79 2.52 -2.02
N VAL A 105 7.09 2.64 -2.27
CA VAL A 105 8.07 2.91 -1.20
C VAL A 105 8.04 4.35 -0.69
N ASN A 106 7.52 5.29 -1.48
CA ASN A 106 7.31 6.68 -1.04
C ASN A 106 5.98 6.88 -0.30
N ASN A 107 5.15 5.83 -0.18
CA ASN A 107 3.92 5.91 0.60
C ASN A 107 4.24 5.83 2.11
N GLU A 108 3.55 6.67 2.91
CA GLU A 108 3.62 6.67 4.38
C GLU A 108 3.24 5.31 5.00
N ASP A 109 2.36 4.53 4.35
CA ASP A 109 2.07 3.15 4.76
C ASP A 109 3.37 2.31 4.82
N PHE A 110 4.28 2.49 3.86
CA PHE A 110 5.56 1.75 3.83
C PHE A 110 6.46 2.17 5.00
N LEU A 111 6.47 3.45 5.38
CA LEU A 111 7.20 3.92 6.56
C LEU A 111 6.64 3.34 7.86
N LEU A 112 5.31 3.24 7.97
CA LEU A 112 4.64 2.55 9.09
C LEU A 112 5.01 1.08 9.15
N TYR A 113 5.09 0.41 8.00
CA TYR A 113 5.56 -0.96 7.91
C TYR A 113 7.00 -1.10 8.43
N LEU A 114 7.92 -0.28 7.93
CA LEU A 114 9.31 -0.28 8.41
C LEU A 114 9.37 -0.09 9.93
N LYS A 115 8.65 0.91 10.46
CA LYS A 115 8.64 1.22 11.90
C LYS A 115 8.08 0.09 12.77
N SER A 116 7.23 -0.77 12.21
CA SER A 116 6.58 -1.87 12.93
C SER A 116 7.30 -3.22 12.80
N ARG A 117 8.13 -3.41 11.76
CA ARG A 117 8.76 -4.71 11.47
C ARG A 117 10.27 -4.75 11.64
N VAL A 118 10.95 -3.61 11.55
CA VAL A 118 12.42 -3.56 11.63
C VAL A 118 12.91 -2.53 12.63
N ASN A 119 14.12 -2.76 13.13
CA ASN A 119 14.88 -1.75 13.84
C ASN A 119 15.85 -1.09 12.86
N ILE A 120 15.88 0.24 12.84
CA ILE A 120 16.81 1.01 12.02
C ILE A 120 17.77 1.71 12.98
N HIS A 121 19.07 1.45 12.80
CA HIS A 121 20.14 2.01 13.62
C HIS A 121 21.05 2.87 12.74
N THR A 122 21.62 3.93 13.30
CA THR A 122 22.74 4.63 12.66
C THR A 122 23.98 3.73 12.67
N PHE A 123 24.73 3.73 11.58
CA PHE A 123 25.93 2.91 11.42
C PHE A 123 27.17 3.80 11.24
N ASP A 124 28.17 3.60 12.08
CA ASP A 124 29.47 4.27 11.98
C ASP A 124 30.48 3.33 11.33
N VAL A 125 31.04 3.73 10.18
CA VAL A 125 32.01 2.92 9.43
C VAL A 125 33.38 2.91 10.11
N GLU A 126 33.70 3.92 10.92
CA GLU A 126 34.98 4.03 11.65
C GLU A 126 34.96 3.21 12.95
N ASP A 127 33.79 3.02 13.56
CA ASP A 127 33.58 2.14 14.72
C ASP A 127 32.36 1.22 14.50
N PRO A 128 32.48 0.22 13.61
CA PRO A 128 31.35 -0.59 13.18
C PRO A 128 30.83 -1.49 14.29
N GLN A 129 29.56 -1.30 14.66
CA GLN A 129 28.83 -2.12 15.61
C GLN A 129 27.81 -2.99 14.86
N TYR A 130 28.04 -4.30 14.84
CA TYR A 130 27.15 -5.26 14.20
C TYR A 130 26.36 -6.07 15.24
N PRO A 131 25.11 -6.47 14.95
CA PRO A 131 24.40 -7.49 15.72
C PRO A 131 25.18 -8.81 15.76
N ASP A 132 24.88 -9.65 16.74
CA ASP A 132 25.49 -10.98 16.93
C ASP A 132 24.85 -12.08 16.05
N HIS A 133 24.12 -11.68 15.01
CA HIS A 133 23.42 -12.55 14.05
C HIS A 133 23.37 -11.93 12.65
N ASP A 134 22.99 -12.73 11.64
CA ASP A 134 22.99 -12.29 10.23
C ASP A 134 21.68 -11.64 9.74
N ASN A 135 20.68 -11.46 10.62
CA ASN A 135 19.37 -10.88 10.25
C ASN A 135 19.40 -9.35 10.15
N TYR A 136 20.32 -8.82 9.34
CA TYR A 136 20.43 -7.39 9.07
C TYR A 136 20.96 -7.12 7.66
N PHE A 137 20.84 -5.87 7.20
CA PHE A 137 21.62 -5.37 6.08
C PHE A 137 21.95 -3.88 6.27
N LEU A 138 23.02 -3.43 5.63
CA LEU A 138 23.35 -2.00 5.55
C LEU A 138 22.66 -1.37 4.34
N THR A 139 22.25 -0.11 4.48
CA THR A 139 21.88 0.73 3.34
C THR A 139 23.07 0.93 2.41
N ASP A 140 22.82 1.25 1.14
CA ASP A 140 23.88 1.32 0.12
C ASP A 140 24.87 2.49 0.39
N ASP A 141 24.46 3.49 1.16
CA ASP A 141 25.32 4.58 1.66
C ASP A 141 26.15 4.21 2.90
N MET A 142 25.92 3.02 3.48
CA MET A 142 26.54 2.52 4.71
C MET A 142 26.31 3.40 5.94
N LEU A 143 25.27 4.22 5.97
CA LEU A 143 24.97 5.11 7.11
C LEU A 143 23.92 4.53 8.06
N LEU A 144 23.15 3.54 7.62
CA LEU A 144 22.11 2.89 8.41
C LEU A 144 22.24 1.36 8.36
N LEU A 145 21.94 0.73 9.49
CA LEU A 145 21.81 -0.71 9.65
C LEU A 145 20.33 -1.03 9.90
N ILE A 146 19.75 -1.88 9.05
CA ILE A 146 18.38 -2.35 9.17
C ILE A 146 18.40 -3.78 9.68
N GLU A 147 17.83 -4.00 10.86
CA GLU A 147 17.79 -5.26 11.59
C GLU A 147 16.35 -5.78 11.67
N TYR A 148 16.16 -7.09 11.47
CA TYR A 148 14.85 -7.74 11.47
C TYR A 148 14.89 -9.05 12.27
N SER A 149 13.71 -9.54 12.65
CA SER A 149 13.59 -10.76 13.43
C SER A 149 14.00 -12.01 12.62
N GLN A 150 14.41 -13.07 13.32
CA GLN A 150 14.85 -14.32 12.69
C GLN A 150 13.75 -15.00 11.86
N ASP A 151 12.48 -14.78 12.19
CA ASP A 151 11.31 -15.31 11.49
C ASP A 151 10.82 -14.40 10.35
N TYR A 152 11.51 -13.29 10.07
CA TYR A 152 11.15 -12.38 9.00
C TYR A 152 11.41 -13.00 7.62
N ALA A 153 10.35 -13.19 6.84
CA ALA A 153 10.41 -13.93 5.57
C ALA A 153 10.83 -13.09 4.36
N TYR A 154 10.73 -11.75 4.43
CA TYR A 154 10.79 -10.85 3.27
C TYR A 154 12.05 -9.98 3.24
N ALA A 155 13.17 -10.48 3.78
CA ALA A 155 14.41 -9.71 3.92
C ALA A 155 14.97 -9.20 2.57
N ASN A 156 14.87 -10.01 1.51
CA ASN A 156 15.36 -9.64 0.18
C ASN A 156 14.48 -8.57 -0.47
N GLU A 157 13.17 -8.72 -0.38
CA GLU A 157 12.17 -7.77 -0.85
C GLU A 157 12.30 -6.45 -0.11
N LEU A 158 12.43 -6.49 1.22
CA LEU A 158 12.67 -5.31 2.03
C LEU A 158 13.93 -4.56 1.58
N LYS A 159 15.06 -5.27 1.41
CA LYS A 159 16.30 -4.66 0.92
C LYS A 159 16.11 -4.06 -0.48
N TYR A 160 15.39 -4.76 -1.36
CA TYR A 160 15.04 -4.27 -2.68
C TYR A 160 14.23 -2.96 -2.63
N PHE A 161 13.21 -2.89 -1.77
CA PHE A 161 12.38 -1.69 -1.60
C PHE A 161 13.14 -0.52 -0.99
N VAL A 162 13.97 -0.77 0.04
CA VAL A 162 14.82 0.28 0.61
C VAL A 162 15.75 0.86 -0.45
N ARG A 163 16.30 0.04 -1.36
CA ARG A 163 17.08 0.57 -2.49
C ARG A 163 16.26 1.45 -3.41
N HIS A 164 15.03 1.05 -3.74
CA HIS A 164 14.14 1.87 -4.58
C HIS A 164 13.73 3.17 -3.89
N LEU A 165 13.66 3.20 -2.56
CA LEU A 165 13.46 4.43 -1.80
C LEU A 165 14.64 5.39 -2.01
N TYR A 166 15.86 4.88 -1.89
CA TYR A 166 17.09 5.63 -2.17
C TYR A 166 17.17 6.10 -3.63
N ASP A 167 16.85 5.24 -4.59
CA ASP A 167 16.83 5.57 -6.02
C ASP A 167 15.78 6.63 -6.34
N SER A 168 14.63 6.60 -5.66
CA SER A 168 13.55 7.56 -5.88
C SER A 168 13.83 8.93 -5.29
N MET A 169 14.36 8.98 -4.06
CA MET A 169 14.49 10.24 -3.31
C MET A 169 15.89 10.87 -3.44
N GLY A 170 16.89 10.06 -3.84
CA GLY A 170 18.30 10.38 -3.66
C GLY A 170 18.78 10.07 -2.25
N VAL A 171 20.09 9.81 -2.13
CA VAL A 171 20.75 9.36 -0.89
C VAL A 171 20.42 10.24 0.32
N GLU A 172 20.60 11.56 0.20
CA GLU A 172 20.41 12.49 1.30
C GLU A 172 18.97 12.52 1.83
N ASN A 173 17.98 12.52 0.93
CA ASN A 173 16.57 12.59 1.30
C ASN A 173 16.08 11.24 1.86
N ALA A 174 16.48 10.12 1.28
CA ALA A 174 16.13 8.80 1.79
C ALA A 174 16.73 8.56 3.18
N TYR A 175 18.01 8.90 3.38
CA TYR A 175 18.64 8.87 4.70
C TYR A 175 17.89 9.75 5.70
N SER A 176 17.59 11.00 5.31
CA SER A 176 16.87 11.94 6.19
C SER A 176 15.48 11.44 6.58
N MET A 177 14.76 10.82 5.65
CA MET A 177 13.44 10.21 5.90
C MET A 177 13.54 9.03 6.87
N LEU A 178 14.44 8.09 6.62
CA LEU A 178 14.64 6.93 7.51
C LEU A 178 15.16 7.36 8.88
N PHE A 179 16.04 8.36 8.95
CA PHE A 179 16.53 8.91 10.21
C PHE A 179 15.42 9.61 11.00
N LYS A 180 14.52 10.34 10.33
CA LYS A 180 13.31 10.88 10.97
C LYS A 180 12.44 9.76 11.53
N LEU A 181 12.24 8.70 10.76
CA LEU A 181 11.43 7.52 11.15
C LEU A 181 11.95 6.84 12.43
N ILE A 182 13.28 6.81 12.65
CA ILE A 182 13.88 6.31 13.90
C ILE A 182 13.33 7.06 15.11
N ASN A 183 13.25 8.39 15.02
CA ASN A 183 12.92 9.28 16.13
C ASN A 183 11.41 9.52 16.29
N GLU A 184 10.63 9.26 15.26
CA GLU A 184 9.18 9.51 15.25
C GLU A 184 8.40 8.44 16.02
N SER A 185 7.33 8.85 16.70
CA SER A 185 6.47 7.95 17.46
C SER A 185 5.57 7.16 16.52
N PHE A 186 5.57 5.83 16.66
CA PHE A 186 4.70 4.94 15.89
C PHE A 186 3.21 5.32 16.03
N SER A 187 2.75 5.63 17.26
CA SER A 187 1.35 6.00 17.50
C SER A 187 0.95 7.27 16.76
N TYR A 188 1.85 8.25 16.68
CA TYR A 188 1.60 9.50 15.97
C TYR A 188 1.50 9.30 14.46
N LEU A 189 2.44 8.52 13.90
CA LEU A 189 2.40 8.13 12.48
C LEU A 189 1.11 7.39 12.14
N GLN A 190 0.73 6.41 12.96
CA GLN A 190 -0.45 5.60 12.72
C GLN A 190 -1.74 6.44 12.78
N GLU A 191 -1.86 7.37 13.73
CA GLU A 191 -3.04 8.25 13.82
C GLU A 191 -3.14 9.20 12.63
N THR A 192 -2.00 9.74 12.19
CA THR A 192 -1.91 10.64 11.03
C THR A 192 -2.35 9.91 9.76
N GLU A 193 -1.79 8.74 9.50
CA GLU A 193 -2.14 7.97 8.31
C GLU A 193 -3.54 7.38 8.36
N TYR A 194 -4.02 6.99 9.54
CA TYR A 194 -5.41 6.59 9.69
C TYR A 194 -6.37 7.71 9.26
N THR A 195 -6.05 8.95 9.63
CA THR A 195 -6.84 10.12 9.24
C THR A 195 -6.76 10.37 7.74
N ASN A 196 -5.57 10.30 7.15
CA ASN A 196 -5.37 10.50 5.71
C ASN A 196 -6.12 9.43 4.89
N LYS A 197 -5.99 8.17 5.27
CA LYS A 197 -6.72 7.04 4.71
C LYS A 197 -8.23 7.23 4.71
N LYS A 198 -8.80 7.69 5.83
CA LYS A 198 -10.24 7.94 5.94
C LYS A 198 -10.71 8.93 4.87
N GLU A 199 -9.98 10.02 4.68
CA GLU A 199 -10.31 11.01 3.66
C GLU A 199 -10.18 10.44 2.25
N ARG A 200 -9.12 9.67 1.96
CA ARG A 200 -8.95 8.98 0.66
C ARG A 200 -10.10 8.01 0.36
N LEU A 201 -10.48 7.17 1.33
CA LEU A 201 -11.56 6.20 1.18
C LEU A 201 -12.95 6.85 1.05
N ARG A 202 -13.17 8.01 1.68
CA ARG A 202 -14.39 8.81 1.52
C ARG A 202 -14.58 9.29 0.08
N GLU A 203 -13.52 9.59 -0.67
CA GLU A 203 -13.61 9.95 -2.09
C GLU A 203 -14.22 8.82 -2.95
N PHE A 204 -14.03 7.56 -2.52
CA PHE A 204 -14.60 6.38 -3.18
C PHE A 204 -15.96 5.95 -2.61
N GLY A 205 -16.52 6.72 -1.67
CA GLY A 205 -17.81 6.44 -1.05
C GLY A 205 -17.78 5.39 0.07
N PHE A 206 -16.60 5.02 0.56
CA PHE A 206 -16.49 4.16 1.74
C PHE A 206 -16.74 4.98 3.01
N VAL A 207 -17.56 4.42 3.90
CA VAL A 207 -17.84 5.00 5.22
C VAL A 207 -16.86 4.42 6.22
N ASP A 208 -16.35 5.26 7.12
CA ASP A 208 -15.50 4.80 8.21
C ASP A 208 -16.20 3.76 9.09
N TYR A 209 -15.41 2.84 9.66
CA TYR A 209 -15.90 1.82 10.58
C TYR A 209 -16.66 2.43 11.78
N TYR A 210 -16.10 3.44 12.44
CA TYR A 210 -16.73 4.03 13.63
C TYR A 210 -17.96 4.86 13.25
N ASP A 211 -17.88 5.66 12.17
CA ASP A 211 -19.02 6.41 11.63
C ASP A 211 -20.17 5.47 11.22
N ALA A 212 -19.86 4.34 10.58
CA ALA A 212 -20.83 3.31 10.22
C ALA A 212 -21.46 2.65 11.44
N ARG A 213 -20.66 2.36 12.48
CA ARG A 213 -21.16 1.77 13.73
C ARG A 213 -22.10 2.71 14.47
N GLU A 214 -21.78 4.01 14.56
CA GLU A 214 -22.65 5.02 15.15
C GLU A 214 -23.95 5.18 14.36
N SER A 215 -23.88 5.13 13.02
CA SER A 215 -25.07 5.21 12.16
C SER A 215 -25.99 3.98 12.27
N LEU A 216 -25.44 2.78 12.49
CA LEU A 216 -26.18 1.52 12.62
C LEU A 216 -26.70 1.28 14.04
N HIS A 217 -25.99 1.82 15.04
CA HIS A 217 -26.37 1.77 16.44
C HIS A 217 -26.37 3.18 17.04
N PRO A 218 -27.25 4.07 16.58
CA PRO A 218 -27.46 5.36 17.24
C PRO A 218 -28.01 5.08 18.63
N PHE A 219 -27.43 5.71 19.64
CA PHE A 219 -27.84 5.57 21.05
C PHE A 219 -29.34 5.72 21.25
#